data_AF-A0A820T377-F1
#
_entry.id   AF-A0A820T377-F1
#
_cell.length_a   1.000
_cell.length_b   1.000
_cell.length_c   1.000
_cell.angle_alpha   90.00
_cell.angle_beta   90.00
_cell.angle_gamma   90.00
#
_symmetry.space_group_name_H-M   'P 1'
#
loop_
_entity.id
_entity.type
_entity.pdbx_description
1 polymer ?
#
loop_
_entity_poly.entity_id
_entity_poly.type
_entity_poly.pdbx_seq_one_letter_code
_entity_poly.pdbx_strand_id
1 'polypeptide(L)'
;RKINDSYSFDYHLDLNEFLEKPNCSSCSYKLLSILVHSGDNSSGHYVSFINPKLDKEWFKFDDDVVARVASNDAMERNFGGVQDDDGSMYNTSAYMLVYIREDCQ
;
A
#
# COMPACT_ATOMS: atom_id res chain seq x y z
N ARG A 1 -14.84 6.17 -13.35
CA ARG A 1 -15.20 5.08 -12.43
C ARG A 1 -13.92 4.59 -11.78
N LYS A 2 -13.92 4.33 -10.48
CA LYS A 2 -12.80 3.75 -9.74
C LYS A 2 -12.49 2.40 -10.38
N ILE A 3 -11.23 2.17 -10.71
CA ILE A 3 -10.73 0.86 -11.13
C ILE A 3 -10.37 0.13 -9.85
N ASN A 4 -10.97 -1.04 -9.66
CA ASN A 4 -10.83 -1.82 -8.44
C ASN A 4 -10.33 -3.24 -8.74
N ASP A 5 -9.67 -3.39 -9.89
CA ASP A 5 -9.00 -4.61 -10.31
C ASP A 5 -7.85 -4.93 -9.34
N SER A 6 -7.52 -6.22 -9.22
CA SER A 6 -6.41 -6.63 -8.37
C SER A 6 -5.08 -6.12 -8.92
N TYR A 7 -4.32 -5.41 -8.08
CA TYR A 7 -2.97 -4.96 -8.37
C TYR A 7 -2.07 -5.17 -7.15
N SER A 8 -1.09 -6.04 -7.29
CA SER A 8 -0.13 -6.35 -6.24
C SER A 8 1.00 -5.33 -6.17
N PHE A 9 1.49 -5.08 -4.97
CA PHE A 9 2.68 -4.27 -4.72
C PHE A 9 3.56 -4.91 -3.66
N ASP A 10 4.87 -4.76 -3.82
CA ASP A 10 5.87 -5.43 -3.00
C ASP A 10 6.37 -4.58 -1.83
N TYR A 11 6.80 -5.24 -0.77
CA TYR A 11 7.42 -4.56 0.37
C TYR A 11 8.78 -3.94 0.00
N HIS A 12 9.54 -4.65 -0.83
CA HIS A 12 10.84 -4.20 -1.35
C HIS A 12 10.70 -3.94 -2.84
N LEU A 13 11.02 -2.73 -3.26
CA LEU A 13 10.92 -2.28 -4.64
C LEU A 13 12.32 -1.94 -5.17
N ASP A 14 12.78 -2.71 -6.15
CA ASP A 14 14.01 -2.44 -6.89
C ASP A 14 13.66 -1.66 -8.18
N LEU A 15 14.20 -0.45 -8.32
CA LEU A 15 13.97 0.39 -9.50
C LEU A 15 15.23 0.59 -10.35
N ASN A 16 16.31 -0.17 -10.11
CA ASN A 16 17.57 -0.01 -10.83
C ASN A 16 17.41 -0.18 -12.35
N GLU A 17 16.51 -1.08 -12.79
CA GLU A 17 16.27 -1.36 -14.22
C GLU A 17 15.64 -0.17 -14.98
N PHE A 18 14.97 0.74 -14.26
CA PHE A 18 14.27 1.88 -14.87
C PHE A 18 15.12 3.16 -14.94
N LEU A 19 16.38 3.10 -14.46
CA LEU A 19 17.29 4.24 -14.52
C LEU A 19 17.91 4.38 -15.91
N GLU A 20 17.89 5.59 -16.47
CA GLU A 20 18.56 5.89 -17.75
C GLU A 20 20.07 5.61 -17.68
N LYS A 21 20.67 5.88 -16.51
CA LYS A 21 22.08 5.62 -16.25
C LYS A 21 22.19 4.77 -14.98
N PRO A 22 22.81 3.58 -15.06
CA PRO A 22 23.16 2.82 -13.87
C PRO A 22 24.01 3.70 -12.97
N ASN A 23 23.51 4.00 -11.77
CA ASN A 23 24.24 4.70 -10.73
C ASN A 23 25.06 3.70 -9.91
N CYS A 24 26.09 4.18 -9.20
CA CYS A 24 26.89 3.33 -8.30
C CYS A 24 26.14 2.96 -7.01
N SER A 25 25.01 3.62 -6.71
CA SER A 25 24.18 3.42 -5.52
C SER A 25 22.92 2.62 -5.88
N SER A 26 22.60 1.57 -5.13
CA SER A 26 21.38 0.79 -5.35
C SER A 26 20.11 1.65 -5.17
N CYS A 27 19.25 1.70 -6.19
CA CYS A 27 17.91 2.30 -6.12
C CYS A 27 16.87 1.32 -5.56
N SER A 28 17.13 0.84 -4.33
CA SER A 28 16.23 -0.02 -3.57
C SER A 28 15.39 0.79 -2.58
N TYR A 29 14.12 0.41 -2.45
CA TYR A 29 13.15 1.09 -1.61
C TYR A 29 12.36 0.11 -0.74
N LYS A 30 12.01 0.54 0.48
CA LYS A 30 11.07 -0.15 1.36
C LYS A 30 9.72 0.57 1.42
N LEU A 31 8.64 -0.19 1.44
CA LEU A 31 7.29 0.33 1.60
C LEU A 31 7.09 0.85 3.03
N LEU A 32 6.86 2.16 3.15
CA LEU A 32 6.64 2.86 4.41
C LEU A 32 5.15 2.96 4.75
N SER A 33 4.33 3.35 3.76
CA SER A 33 2.91 3.62 3.97
C SER A 33 2.06 3.23 2.77
N ILE A 34 0.84 2.79 3.04
CA ILE A 34 -0.18 2.40 2.06
C ILE A 34 -1.42 3.22 2.39
N LEU A 35 -1.86 4.06 1.46
CA LEU A 35 -3.11 4.82 1.60
C LEU A 35 -4.20 4.06 0.84
N VAL A 36 -5.29 3.81 1.55
CA VAL A 36 -6.38 2.94 1.11
C VAL A 36 -7.65 3.76 1.03
N HIS A 37 -8.40 3.54 -0.05
CA HIS A 37 -9.69 4.16 -0.27
C HIS A 37 -10.77 3.09 -0.41
N SER A 38 -11.77 3.14 0.47
CA SER A 38 -12.98 2.33 0.44
C SER A 38 -14.15 3.17 -0.07
N GLY A 39 -14.62 2.92 -1.30
CA GLY A 39 -15.72 3.69 -1.88
C GLY A 39 -15.61 3.86 -3.39
N ASP A 40 -16.36 4.82 -3.93
CA ASP A 40 -16.43 5.13 -5.36
C ASP A 40 -15.83 6.51 -5.70
N ASN A 41 -16.20 7.09 -6.84
CA ASN A 41 -15.66 8.38 -7.28
C ASN A 41 -16.24 9.58 -6.51
N SER A 42 -17.34 9.39 -5.79
CA SER A 42 -18.16 10.45 -5.23
C SER A 42 -18.17 10.41 -3.70
N SER A 43 -17.95 9.24 -3.11
CA SER A 43 -17.91 9.06 -1.66
C SER A 43 -17.02 7.88 -1.29
N GLY A 44 -16.39 7.97 -0.12
CA GLY A 44 -15.64 6.88 0.44
C GLY A 44 -14.99 7.22 1.76
N HIS A 45 -14.20 6.27 2.26
CA HIS A 45 -13.46 6.36 3.50
C HIS A 45 -11.96 6.15 3.24
N TYR A 46 -11.13 6.94 3.90
CA TYR A 46 -9.69 6.92 3.73
C TYR A 46 -9.02 6.45 5.00
N VAL A 47 -8.16 5.45 4.87
CA VAL A 47 -7.32 4.96 5.96
C VAL A 47 -5.89 4.84 5.49
N SER A 48 -4.95 4.86 6.42
CA SER A 48 -3.54 4.62 6.10
C SER A 48 -2.98 3.49 6.93
N PHE A 49 -2.16 2.66 6.29
CA PHE A 49 -1.35 1.65 6.96
C PHE A 49 0.09 2.13 6.92
N ILE A 50 0.74 2.20 8.08
CA ILE A 50 2.10 2.70 8.20
C ILE A 50 2.96 1.66 8.93
N ASN A 51 4.18 1.46 8.44
CA ASN A 51 5.25 0.69 9.06
C ASN A 51 6.37 1.64 9.50
N PRO A 52 6.23 2.32 10.66
CA PRO A 52 7.04 3.50 10.99
C PRO A 52 8.53 3.21 11.11
N LYS A 53 8.90 1.97 11.46
CA LYS A 53 10.28 1.54 11.70
C LYS A 53 10.87 0.73 10.55
N LEU A 54 10.10 0.48 9.48
CA LEU A 54 10.50 -0.37 8.35
C LEU A 54 10.91 -1.80 8.76
N ASP A 55 10.31 -2.32 9.83
CA ASP A 55 10.55 -3.65 10.42
C ASP A 55 9.39 -4.63 10.15
N LYS A 56 8.43 -4.22 9.31
CA LYS A 56 7.21 -4.94 8.93
C LYS A 56 6.16 -4.99 10.03
N GLU A 57 6.29 -4.19 11.10
CA GLU A 57 5.22 -3.94 12.04
C GLU A 57 4.27 -2.86 11.51
N TRP A 58 3.05 -3.26 11.15
CA TRP A 58 2.06 -2.37 10.55
C TRP A 58 1.04 -1.87 11.56
N PHE A 59 0.66 -0.61 11.38
CA PHE A 59 -0.38 0.06 12.13
C PHE A 59 -1.39 0.66 11.16
N LYS A 60 -2.67 0.40 11.38
CA LYS A 60 -3.78 1.05 10.70
C LYS A 60 -4.13 2.32 11.46
N PHE A 61 -4.10 3.45 10.76
CA PHE A 61 -4.57 4.74 11.21
C PHE A 61 -5.90 5.02 10.53
N ASP A 62 -6.96 4.99 11.34
CA ASP A 62 -8.35 5.13 10.94
C ASP A 62 -8.95 6.24 11.80
N ASP A 63 -8.87 7.48 11.29
CA ASP A 63 -9.23 8.71 12.00
C ASP A 63 -8.60 8.82 13.40
N ASP A 64 -9.40 8.69 14.46
CA ASP A 64 -8.99 8.78 15.85
C ASP A 64 -8.50 7.43 16.44
N VAL A 65 -8.58 6.35 15.66
CA VAL A 65 -8.21 5.00 16.08
C VAL A 65 -6.91 4.55 15.40
N VAL A 66 -5.95 4.13 16.23
CA VAL A 66 -4.72 3.50 15.76
C VAL A 66 -4.65 2.07 16.30
N ALA A 67 -4.48 1.09 15.40
CA ALA A 67 -4.42 -0.32 15.76
C ALA A 67 -3.26 -1.02 15.06
N ARG A 68 -2.54 -1.90 15.78
CA ARG A 68 -1.56 -2.81 15.17
C ARG A 68 -2.31 -3.87 14.35
N VAL A 69 -1.82 -4.14 13.14
CA VAL A 69 -2.44 -5.11 12.21
C VAL A 69 -1.41 -6.08 11.66
N ALA A 70 -1.86 -7.20 11.09
CA ALA A 70 -0.97 -8.12 10.40
C ALA A 70 -0.50 -7.51 9.06
N SER A 71 0.67 -7.91 8.59
CA SER A 71 1.20 -7.43 7.31
C SER A 71 0.29 -7.78 6.12
N ASN A 72 -0.40 -8.94 6.18
CA ASN A 72 -1.40 -9.33 5.18
C ASN A 72 -2.58 -8.33 5.13
N ASP A 73 -3.07 -7.89 6.30
CA ASP A 73 -4.15 -6.90 6.37
C ASP A 73 -3.72 -5.54 5.81
N ALA A 74 -2.45 -5.17 5.98
CA ALA A 74 -1.91 -3.93 5.44
C ALA A 74 -1.65 -4.01 3.93
N MET A 75 -1.19 -5.16 3.41
CA MET A 75 -0.74 -5.28 2.02
C MET A 75 -1.75 -6.04 1.14
N GLU A 76 -1.81 -7.36 1.27
CA GLU A 76 -2.54 -8.26 0.36
C GLU A 76 -4.04 -7.94 0.30
N ARG A 77 -4.66 -7.61 1.44
CA ARG A 77 -6.08 -7.20 1.49
C ARG A 77 -6.37 -5.89 0.76
N ASN A 78 -5.35 -5.10 0.45
CA ASN A 78 -5.47 -3.81 -0.23
C ASN A 78 -5.07 -3.86 -1.71
N PHE A 79 -4.82 -5.04 -2.28
CA PHE A 79 -4.58 -5.20 -3.71
C PHE A 79 -5.83 -4.92 -4.56
N GLY A 80 -7.02 -4.99 -3.96
CA GLY A 80 -8.29 -4.89 -4.71
C GLY A 80 -8.66 -6.20 -5.40
N GLY A 81 -9.75 -6.18 -6.17
CA GLY A 81 -10.28 -7.33 -6.89
C GLY A 81 -10.99 -8.38 -6.02
N VAL A 82 -11.26 -8.07 -4.75
CA VAL A 82 -12.01 -8.94 -3.84
C VAL A 82 -13.51 -8.80 -4.09
N GLN A 83 -14.22 -9.93 -4.12
CA GLN A 83 -15.68 -9.99 -4.11
C GLN A 83 -16.15 -10.38 -2.70
N ASP A 84 -17.19 -9.71 -2.22
CA ASP A 84 -17.90 -10.13 -1.02
C ASP A 84 -18.69 -11.42 -1.28
N ASP A 85 -19.10 -12.12 -0.22
CA ASP A 85 -19.85 -13.39 -0.30
C ASP A 85 -21.18 -13.26 -1.06
N ASP A 86 -21.72 -12.05 -1.18
CA ASP A 86 -22.93 -11.74 -1.94
C ASP A 86 -22.68 -11.46 -3.43
N GLY A 87 -21.42 -11.56 -3.87
CA GLY A 87 -20.98 -11.28 -5.25
C GLY A 87 -20.82 -9.80 -5.57
N SER A 88 -21.00 -8.90 -4.59
CA SER A 88 -20.71 -7.48 -4.77
C SER A 88 -19.21 -7.21 -4.69
N MET A 89 -18.76 -6.18 -5.40
CA MET A 89 -17.34 -5.85 -5.48
C MET A 89 -16.92 -5.05 -4.25
N TYR A 90 -15.98 -5.58 -3.46
CA TYR A 90 -15.44 -4.91 -2.29
C TYR A 90 -14.60 -3.71 -2.76
N ASN A 91 -15.17 -2.50 -2.71
CA ASN A 91 -14.58 -1.28 -3.30
C ASN A 91 -13.45 -0.66 -2.48
N THR A 92 -12.60 -1.49 -1.90
CA THR A 92 -11.45 -1.09 -1.07
C THR A 92 -10.16 -1.53 -1.76
N SER A 93 -9.28 -0.57 -2.01
CA SER A 93 -7.97 -0.83 -2.59
C SER A 93 -6.99 0.28 -2.24
N ALA A 94 -5.69 -0.03 -2.30
CA ALA A 94 -4.65 0.98 -2.24
C ALA A 94 -4.77 1.94 -3.42
N TYR A 95 -4.62 3.24 -3.16
CA TYR A 95 -4.62 4.27 -4.20
C TYR A 95 -3.32 5.08 -4.22
N MET A 96 -2.53 5.04 -3.15
CA MET A 96 -1.21 5.66 -3.08
C MET A 96 -0.28 4.82 -2.20
N LEU A 97 0.96 4.62 -2.68
CA LEU A 97 2.02 3.91 -1.97
C LEU A 97 3.16 4.89 -1.69
N VAL A 98 3.72 4.83 -0.48
CA VAL A 98 4.87 5.65 -0.08
C VAL A 98 6.04 4.72 0.18
N TYR A 99 7.10 4.89 -0.60
CA TYR A 99 8.35 4.15 -0.50
C TYR A 99 9.47 5.07 -0.03
N ILE A 100 10.40 4.54 0.76
CA ILE A 100 11.60 5.25 1.21
C ILE A 100 12.84 4.51 0.72
N ARG A 101 13.82 5.26 0.21
CA ARG A 101 15.08 4.72 -0.33
C ARG A 101 15.93 4.17 0.81
N GLU A 102 16.48 2.97 0.64
CA GLU A 102 17.17 2.25 1.72
C GLU A 102 18.51 2.89 2.12
N ASP A 103 19.19 3.55 1.18
CA ASP A 103 20.49 4.22 1.40
C ASP A 103 20.35 5.64 2.04
N CYS A 104 19.13 6.06 2.39
CA CYS A 104 18.85 7.32 3.06
C CYS A 104 18.71 7.18 4.60
N GLN A 105 19.00 5.99 5.16
CA GLN A 105 18.99 5.73 6.60
C GLN A 105 20.38 5.85 7.25
#